data_AF-A0A6N3HCF0-F1
#
_entry.id   AF-A0A6N3HCF0-F1
#
_cell.length_a   1.000
_cell.length_b   1.000
_cell.length_c   1.000
_cell.angle_alpha   90.00
_cell.angle_beta   90.00
_cell.angle_gamma   90.00
#
_symmetry.space_group_name_H-M   'P 1'
#
loop_
_entity.id
_entity.type
_entity.pdbx_description
1 polymer ?
#
loop_
_entity_poly.entity_id
_entity_poly.type
_entity_poly.pdbx_seq_one_letter_code
_entity_poly.pdbx_strand_id
1 'polypeptide(L)'
;MQRNLLFLVVFALMALQMVLSLFQIKRYQRELGKLRGTGTIGIGHTKGGLKAGQILIVSYSRRKDQVVAYRQMKGLTIFAGFKTNEAILGKSLSDLKDIGLKEDAREFRRRRRKHPYDPEEMSKKKGALIQAVEAIERRLAVEDTQTENKKRMLECTGQLTAKESM
;
A
#
# COMPACT_ATOMS: atom_id res chain seq x y z
N MET A 1 3.00 43.83 27.63
CA MET A 1 4.19 43.06 27.19
C MET A 1 3.94 41.57 26.97
N GLN A 2 3.13 40.86 27.78
CA GLN A 2 2.95 39.40 27.66
C GLN A 2 2.32 38.91 26.33
N ARG A 3 1.43 39.68 25.71
CA ARG A 3 0.77 39.30 24.45
C ARG A 3 1.76 39.13 23.28
N ASN A 4 2.80 39.97 23.22
CA ASN A 4 3.83 39.91 22.17
C ASN A 4 4.74 38.70 22.34
N LEU A 5 5.02 38.29 23.58
CA LEU A 5 5.80 37.10 23.89
C LEU A 5 5.06 35.82 23.47
N LEU A 6 3.73 35.76 23.68
CA LEU A 6 2.90 34.64 23.23
C LEU A 6 2.97 34.44 21.71
N PHE A 7 2.84 35.52 20.93
CA PHE A 7 2.94 35.45 19.47
C PHE A 7 4.32 34.96 19.00
N LEU A 8 5.39 35.39 19.68
CA LEU A 8 6.75 34.98 19.36
C LEU A 8 6.96 33.48 19.64
N VAL A 9 6.44 32.97 20.76
CA VAL A 9 6.47 31.53 21.10
C VAL A 9 5.66 30.70 20.11
N VAL A 10 4.45 31.13 19.75
CA VAL A 10 3.61 30.43 18.76
C VAL A 10 4.29 30.41 17.39
N PHE A 11 4.91 31.51 16.98
CA PHE A 11 5.66 31.58 15.72
C PHE A 11 6.86 30.63 15.72
N ALA A 12 7.62 30.58 16.83
CA ALA A 12 8.72 29.63 16.98
C ALA A 12 8.24 28.17 16.93
N LEU A 13 7.10 27.85 17.56
CA LEU A 13 6.49 26.52 17.50
C LEU A 13 6.02 26.15 16.09
N MET A 14 5.44 27.10 15.34
CA MET A 14 5.06 26.90 13.94
C MET A 14 6.28 26.62 13.05
N ALA A 15 7.37 27.38 13.24
CA ALA A 15 8.62 27.16 12.53
C ALA A 15 9.23 25.78 12.85
N LEU A 16 9.25 25.39 14.13
CA LEU A 16 9.71 24.07 14.56
C LEU A 16 8.84 22.96 13.95
N GLN A 17 7.51 23.13 13.95
CA GLN A 17 6.58 22.18 13.35
C GLN A 17 6.82 22.00 11.85
N MET A 18 7.15 23.07 11.13
CA MET A 18 7.48 23.02 9.71
C MET A 18 8.75 22.19 9.46
N VAL A 19 9.82 22.46 10.23
CA VAL A 19 11.09 21.70 10.14
C VAL A 19 10.88 20.22 10.44
N LEU A 20 10.10 19.91 11.48
CA LEU A 20 9.76 18.53 11.83
C LEU A 20 8.98 17.83 10.72
N SER A 21 8.09 18.54 10.02
CA SER A 21 7.32 18.01 8.89
C SER A 21 8.22 17.67 7.70
N LEU A 22 9.22 18.50 7.41
CA LEU A 22 10.20 18.22 6.35
C LEU A 22 11.05 16.99 6.67
N PHE A 23 11.40 16.80 7.95
CA PHE A 23 12.14 15.61 8.38
C PHE A 23 11.31 14.32 8.25
N GLN A 24 9.99 14.40 8.49
CA GLN A 24 9.07 13.27 8.25
C GLN A 24 9.05 12.87 6.77
N ILE A 25 8.95 13.84 5.86
CA ILE A 25 8.90 13.57 4.41
C ILE A 25 10.21 12.93 3.93
N LYS A 26 11.37 13.44 4.35
CA LYS A 26 12.67 12.87 3.95
C LYS A 26 12.85 11.42 4.43
N ARG A 27 12.44 11.11 5.66
CA ARG A 27 12.45 9.73 6.19
C ARG A 27 11.53 8.82 5.38
N TYR A 28 10.32 9.28 5.07
CA TYR A 28 9.35 8.55 4.24
C TYR A 28 9.92 8.25 2.85
N GLN A 29 10.45 9.26 2.16
CA GLN A 29 11.02 9.11 0.81
C GLN A 29 12.20 8.14 0.79
N ARG A 30 13.08 8.16 1.79
CA ARG A 30 14.23 7.25 1.89
C ARG A 30 13.78 5.79 2.01
N GLU A 31 12.79 5.52 2.85
CA GLU A 31 12.27 4.16 3.06
C GLU A 31 11.41 3.68 1.89
N LEU A 32 10.70 4.58 1.21
CA LEU A 32 9.97 4.31 -0.02
C LEU A 32 10.91 4.00 -1.19
N GLY A 33 12.02 4.75 -1.31
CA GLY A 33 13.03 4.56 -2.36
C GLY A 33 13.67 3.17 -2.32
N LYS A 34 13.92 2.63 -1.12
CA LYS A 34 14.42 1.25 -0.95
C LYS A 34 13.45 0.17 -1.44
N LEU A 35 12.16 0.48 -1.59
CA LEU A 35 11.13 -0.47 -2.05
C LEU A 35 10.79 -0.33 -3.52
N ARG A 36 11.03 0.86 -4.09
CA ARG A 36 10.82 1.14 -5.51
C ARG A 36 11.92 0.43 -6.32
N GLY A 37 11.73 -0.85 -6.59
CA GLY A 37 12.64 -1.64 -7.43
C GLY A 37 12.54 -3.16 -7.32
N THR A 38 11.78 -3.69 -6.35
CA THR A 38 11.76 -5.14 -6.07
C THR A 38 10.65 -5.93 -6.79
N GLY A 39 9.68 -5.28 -7.43
CA GLY A 39 8.58 -5.96 -8.11
C GLY A 39 7.29 -5.12 -8.22
N THR A 40 6.15 -5.78 -8.41
CA THR A 40 4.82 -5.14 -8.47
C THR A 40 4.40 -4.71 -7.06
N ILE A 41 4.21 -3.42 -6.84
CA ILE A 41 4.04 -2.86 -5.48
C ILE A 41 2.56 -2.59 -5.16
N GLY A 42 2.00 -3.29 -4.17
CA GLY A 42 0.74 -2.94 -3.51
C GLY A 42 0.95 -1.91 -2.41
N ILE A 43 0.10 -0.89 -2.34
CA ILE A 43 0.12 0.10 -1.26
C ILE A 43 -1.25 0.07 -0.59
N GLY A 44 -1.25 0.04 0.74
CA GLY A 44 -2.46 0.12 1.53
C GLY A 44 -2.30 1.09 2.69
N HIS A 45 -3.36 1.82 2.98
CA HIS A 45 -3.33 2.80 4.05
C HIS A 45 -4.63 2.76 4.86
N THR A 46 -4.51 2.92 6.17
CA THR A 46 -5.66 3.11 7.05
C THR A 46 -5.54 4.46 7.74
N LYS A 47 -6.58 5.28 7.59
CA LYS A 47 -6.67 6.57 8.30
C LYS A 47 -7.07 6.30 9.74
N GLY A 48 -6.10 6.39 10.64
CA GLY A 48 -6.35 6.54 12.06
C GLY A 48 -6.67 8.00 12.33
N GLY A 49 -7.91 8.31 12.75
CA GLY A 49 -8.28 9.68 13.14
C GLY A 49 -7.55 10.07 14.44
N LEU A 50 -8.07 9.61 15.57
CA LEU A 50 -7.47 9.76 16.91
C LEU A 50 -6.52 8.60 17.29
N LYS A 51 -6.31 7.64 16.39
CA LYS A 51 -5.46 6.46 16.61
C LYS A 51 -4.31 6.46 15.61
N ALA A 52 -3.26 5.72 15.92
CA ALA A 52 -2.14 5.48 15.01
C ALA A 52 -2.66 5.08 13.61
N GLY A 53 -2.35 5.90 12.61
CA GLY A 53 -2.52 5.51 11.20
C GLY A 53 -1.52 4.43 10.83
N GLN A 54 -1.86 3.66 9.80
CA GLN A 54 -0.99 2.62 9.26
C GLN A 54 -0.84 2.83 7.76
N ILE A 55 0.41 2.84 7.30
CA ILE A 55 0.75 2.78 5.88
C ILE A 55 1.59 1.52 5.71
N LEU A 56 1.25 0.70 4.73
CA LEU A 56 2.08 -0.44 4.37
C LEU A 56 2.25 -0.55 2.86
N ILE A 57 3.36 -1.15 2.51
CA ILE A 57 3.83 -1.32 1.15
C ILE A 57 4.28 -2.77 1.03
N VAL A 58 3.70 -3.48 0.07
CA VAL A 58 3.97 -4.87 -0.25
C VAL A 58 4.52 -4.94 -1.66
N SER A 59 5.60 -5.67 -1.88
CA SER A 59 6.12 -5.96 -3.21
C SER A 59 5.92 -7.42 -3.51
N TYR A 60 5.21 -7.70 -4.60
CA TYR A 60 4.97 -9.03 -5.12
C TYR A 60 5.82 -9.32 -6.34
N SER A 61 6.36 -10.53 -6.44
CA SER A 61 7.07 -10.98 -7.63
C SER A 61 6.32 -12.12 -8.31
N ARG A 62 5.83 -11.84 -9.52
CA ARG A 62 5.14 -12.80 -10.39
C ARG A 62 5.99 -14.04 -10.71
N ARG A 63 7.32 -13.91 -10.76
CA ARG A 63 8.21 -15.05 -11.08
C ARG A 63 8.31 -16.09 -9.96
N LYS A 64 8.16 -15.67 -8.71
CA LYS A 64 8.34 -16.52 -7.53
C LYS A 64 7.02 -16.79 -6.80
N ASP A 65 5.92 -16.25 -7.31
CA ASP A 65 4.58 -16.31 -6.73
C ASP A 65 4.52 -15.92 -5.23
N GLN A 66 5.42 -15.04 -4.80
CA GLN A 66 5.62 -14.73 -3.40
C GLN A 66 5.91 -13.26 -3.16
N VAL A 67 5.61 -12.79 -1.94
CA VAL A 67 5.97 -11.46 -1.47
C VAL A 67 7.48 -11.35 -1.28
N VAL A 68 8.11 -10.42 -1.98
CA VAL A 68 9.58 -10.20 -1.97
C VAL A 68 9.99 -9.11 -1.00
N ALA A 69 9.13 -8.12 -0.75
CA ALA A 69 9.40 -7.08 0.23
C ALA A 69 8.13 -6.66 0.96
N TYR A 70 8.25 -6.39 2.25
CA TYR A 70 7.18 -5.86 3.08
C TYR A 70 7.71 -4.73 3.95
N ARG A 71 7.02 -3.59 3.95
CA ARG A 71 7.25 -2.52 4.92
C ARG A 71 5.96 -1.94 5.43
N GLN A 72 5.90 -1.77 6.74
CA GLN A 72 4.77 -1.20 7.43
C GLN A 72 5.26 -0.08 8.34
N MET A 73 4.55 1.03 8.33
CA MET A 73 4.71 2.13 9.27
C MET A 73 3.41 2.24 10.05
N LYS A 74 3.48 2.04 11.37
CA LYS A 74 2.34 2.11 12.28
C LYS A 74 2.66 3.11 13.40
N GLY A 75 1.90 4.21 13.49
CA GLY A 75 2.03 5.20 14.57
C GLY A 75 1.79 6.65 14.12
N LEU A 76 1.95 7.59 15.06
CA LEU A 76 2.01 9.02 14.76
C LEU A 76 3.41 9.34 14.21
N THR A 77 3.46 9.49 12.88
CA THR A 77 4.41 10.11 11.93
C THR A 77 5.87 10.45 12.31
N ILE A 78 6.24 10.71 13.57
CA ILE A 78 7.59 11.12 14.00
C ILE A 78 8.35 10.02 14.73
N PHE A 79 7.66 9.14 15.45
CA PHE A 79 8.24 8.01 16.21
C PHE A 79 7.97 6.64 15.57
N ALA A 80 7.11 6.59 14.56
CA ALA A 80 6.78 5.37 13.83
C ALA A 80 7.85 5.10 12.77
N GLY A 81 8.83 4.26 13.11
CA GLY A 81 9.76 3.73 12.11
C GLY A 81 9.06 2.78 11.13
N PHE A 82 9.54 2.72 9.88
CA PHE A 82 9.18 1.64 8.98
C PHE A 82 9.78 0.34 9.52
N LYS A 83 8.91 -0.60 9.89
CA LYS A 83 9.31 -1.94 10.29
C LYS A 83 9.08 -2.88 9.11
N THR A 84 10.10 -3.65 8.80
CA THR A 84 9.95 -4.83 7.95
C THR A 84 9.52 -5.96 8.86
N ASN A 85 8.44 -6.64 8.48
CA ASN A 85 7.99 -7.85 9.14
C ASN A 85 8.40 -9.02 8.24
N GLU A 86 9.49 -9.68 8.62
CA GLU A 86 10.04 -10.80 7.84
C GLU A 86 9.09 -12.00 7.79
N ALA A 87 8.17 -12.11 8.76
CA ALA A 87 7.14 -13.15 8.77
C ALA A 87 6.16 -13.07 7.60
N ILE A 88 6.13 -11.96 6.85
CA ILE A 88 5.28 -11.73 5.69
C ILE A 88 6.04 -11.97 4.37
N LEU A 89 7.37 -12.03 4.42
CA LEU A 89 8.21 -12.33 3.25
C LEU A 89 8.05 -13.80 2.85
N GLY A 90 7.98 -14.08 1.55
CA GLY A 90 7.83 -15.43 1.01
C GLY A 90 6.41 -16.01 1.08
N LYS A 91 5.44 -15.28 1.61
CA LYS A 91 4.04 -15.72 1.64
C LYS A 91 3.32 -15.47 0.31
N SER A 92 2.31 -16.29 0.03
CA SER A 92 1.39 -16.13 -1.10
C SER A 92 0.40 -14.97 -0.86
N LEU A 93 -0.28 -14.51 -1.91
CA LEU A 93 -1.33 -13.49 -1.78
C LEU A 93 -2.47 -13.93 -0.85
N SER A 94 -2.87 -15.19 -0.93
CA SER A 94 -3.94 -15.78 -0.10
C SER A 94 -3.60 -15.70 1.38
N ASP A 95 -2.38 -16.09 1.75
CA ASP A 95 -1.89 -16.01 3.12
C ASP A 95 -1.89 -14.57 3.64
N LEU A 96 -1.47 -13.62 2.79
CA LEU A 96 -1.49 -12.19 3.13
C LEU A 96 -2.91 -11.69 3.37
N LYS A 97 -3.89 -12.16 2.60
CA LYS A 97 -5.29 -11.81 2.76
C LYS A 97 -5.83 -12.29 4.11
N ASP A 98 -5.52 -13.53 4.50
CA ASP A 98 -5.91 -14.10 5.79
C ASP A 98 -5.26 -13.37 6.98
N ILE A 99 -3.98 -13.04 6.86
CA ILE A 99 -3.28 -12.21 7.85
C ILE A 99 -3.95 -10.84 7.94
N GLY A 100 -4.26 -10.23 6.80
CA GLY A 100 -4.91 -8.93 6.73
C GLY A 100 -6.29 -8.93 7.37
N LEU A 101 -7.03 -10.03 7.21
CA LEU A 101 -8.32 -10.21 7.85
C LEU A 101 -8.21 -10.30 9.37
N LYS A 102 -7.22 -11.05 9.89
CA LYS A 102 -6.95 -11.16 11.32
C LYS A 102 -6.48 -9.83 11.93
N GLU A 103 -5.60 -9.11 11.23
CA GLU A 103 -5.11 -7.80 11.67
C GLU A 103 -6.24 -6.78 11.74
N ASP A 104 -7.06 -6.68 10.69
CA ASP A 104 -8.16 -5.74 10.65
C ASP A 104 -9.24 -6.06 11.71
N ALA A 105 -9.39 -7.34 12.09
CA ALA A 105 -10.30 -7.77 13.16
C ALA A 105 -9.80 -7.32 14.53
N ARG A 106 -8.49 -7.39 14.76
CA ARG A 106 -7.86 -6.89 15.99
C ARG A 106 -7.90 -5.37 16.07
N GLU A 107 -7.53 -4.70 14.99
CA GLU A 107 -7.39 -3.24 14.91
C GLU A 107 -8.74 -2.52 15.00
N PHE A 108 -9.75 -3.06 14.32
CA PHE A 108 -11.09 -2.49 14.27
C PHE A 108 -12.14 -3.32 15.02
N ARG A 109 -11.75 -4.04 16.08
CA ARG A 109 -12.66 -4.88 16.89
C ARG A 109 -14.01 -4.22 17.20
N ARG A 110 -14.01 -2.93 17.58
CA ARG A 110 -15.26 -2.17 17.86
C ARG A 110 -16.09 -1.87 16.61
N ARG A 111 -15.47 -1.64 15.44
CA ARG A 111 -16.18 -1.36 14.18
C ARG A 111 -16.66 -2.65 13.51
N ARG A 112 -15.84 -3.70 13.50
CA ARG A 112 -16.21 -5.00 12.94
C ARG A 112 -17.33 -5.71 13.69
N ARG A 113 -17.52 -5.37 14.97
CA ARG A 113 -18.72 -5.76 15.71
C ARG A 113 -20.02 -5.17 15.12
N LYS A 114 -19.94 -4.06 14.39
CA LYS A 114 -21.09 -3.41 13.73
C LYS A 114 -21.18 -3.69 12.22
N HIS A 115 -20.04 -3.88 11.55
CA HIS A 115 -19.96 -4.27 10.14
C HIS A 115 -18.94 -5.39 9.98
N PRO A 116 -19.37 -6.67 9.91
CA PRO A 116 -18.51 -7.78 9.55
C PRO A 116 -17.83 -7.52 8.20
N TYR A 117 -16.61 -8.01 8.04
CA TYR A 117 -15.92 -7.90 6.75
C TYR A 117 -16.59 -8.85 5.75
N ASP A 118 -17.18 -8.29 4.70
CA ASP A 118 -17.69 -9.04 3.56
C ASP A 118 -16.64 -8.97 2.42
N PRO A 119 -16.14 -10.12 1.92
CA PRO A 119 -15.22 -10.16 0.78
C PRO A 119 -15.83 -9.65 -0.54
N GLU A 120 -17.14 -9.78 -0.72
CA GLU A 120 -17.84 -9.39 -1.95
C GLU A 120 -18.28 -7.92 -1.91
N GLU A 121 -18.53 -7.37 -0.72
CA GLU A 121 -18.81 -5.96 -0.56
C GLU A 121 -17.51 -5.14 -0.74
N MET A 122 -17.48 -4.29 -1.77
CA MET A 122 -16.41 -3.32 -2.01
C MET A 122 -16.46 -2.20 -0.95
N SER A 123 -16.32 -2.55 0.32
CA SER A 123 -16.39 -1.62 1.44
C SER A 123 -15.25 -0.60 1.35
N LYS A 124 -15.57 0.68 1.40
CA LYS A 124 -14.59 1.79 1.35
C LYS A 124 -13.63 1.82 2.56
N LYS A 125 -13.80 0.95 3.55
CA LYS A 125 -13.08 0.96 4.83
C LYS A 125 -12.39 -0.38 5.14
N LYS A 126 -11.65 -0.90 4.17
CA LYS A 126 -10.81 -2.12 4.31
C LYS A 126 -9.52 -1.84 5.07
N GLY A 127 -8.95 -2.89 5.68
CA GLY A 127 -7.63 -2.85 6.30
C GLY A 127 -6.52 -2.55 5.30
N ALA A 128 -5.42 -1.97 5.80
CA ALA A 128 -4.30 -1.59 4.95
C ALA A 128 -3.72 -2.80 4.18
N LEU A 129 -3.66 -3.99 4.79
CA LEU A 129 -3.08 -5.17 4.12
C LEU A 129 -3.97 -5.68 3.00
N ILE A 130 -5.29 -5.70 3.24
CA ILE A 130 -6.30 -6.12 2.27
C ILE A 130 -6.27 -5.18 1.06
N GLN A 131 -6.21 -3.86 1.28
CA GLN A 131 -6.09 -2.88 0.18
C GLN A 131 -4.83 -3.10 -0.66
N ALA A 132 -3.70 -3.40 -0.01
CA ALA A 132 -2.45 -3.64 -0.74
C ALA A 132 -2.51 -4.90 -1.60
N VAL A 133 -3.12 -5.99 -1.09
CA VAL A 133 -3.33 -7.24 -1.84
C VAL A 133 -4.26 -7.01 -3.02
N GLU A 134 -5.43 -6.39 -2.81
CA GLU A 134 -6.38 -6.11 -3.89
C GLU A 134 -5.76 -5.20 -4.98
N ALA A 135 -4.91 -4.25 -4.59
CA ALA A 135 -4.19 -3.41 -5.54
C ALA A 135 -3.17 -4.21 -6.38
N ILE A 136 -2.56 -5.26 -5.81
CA ILE A 136 -1.69 -6.18 -6.54
C ILE A 136 -2.52 -7.03 -7.50
N GLU A 137 -3.59 -7.67 -7.01
CA GLU A 137 -4.49 -8.51 -7.82
C GLU A 137 -5.04 -7.77 -9.04
N ARG A 138 -5.52 -6.53 -8.86
CA ARG A 138 -6.01 -5.70 -9.97
C ARG A 138 -4.93 -5.42 -11.01
N ARG A 139 -3.69 -5.19 -10.58
CA ARG A 139 -2.59 -4.94 -11.51
C ARG A 139 -2.20 -6.19 -12.28
N LEU A 140 -2.16 -7.33 -11.61
CA LEU A 140 -1.92 -8.62 -12.29
C LEU A 140 -3.00 -8.90 -13.33
N ALA A 141 -4.28 -8.69 -13.01
CA ALA A 141 -5.38 -8.90 -13.95
C ALA A 141 -5.29 -7.98 -15.19
N VAL A 142 -4.83 -6.72 -15.01
CA VAL A 142 -4.59 -5.81 -16.13
C VAL A 142 -3.40 -6.28 -16.98
N GLU A 143 -2.31 -6.76 -16.36
CA GLU A 143 -1.16 -7.30 -17.10
C GLU A 143 -1.53 -8.55 -17.93
N ASP A 144 -2.39 -9.41 -17.40
CA ASP A 144 -2.84 -10.63 -18.08
C ASP A 144 -3.71 -10.32 -19.29
N THR A 145 -4.67 -9.41 -19.14
CA THR A 145 -5.54 -8.98 -20.24
C THR A 145 -4.75 -8.27 -21.35
N GLN A 146 -3.74 -7.46 -21.01
CA GLN A 146 -2.84 -6.84 -21.98
C GLN A 146 -2.01 -7.89 -22.74
N THR A 147 -1.52 -8.90 -22.03
CA THR A 147 -0.74 -9.99 -22.63
C THR A 147 -1.60 -10.80 -23.60
N GLU A 148 -2.85 -11.09 -23.24
CA GLU A 148 -3.77 -11.83 -24.08
C GLU A 148 -4.22 -11.02 -25.30
N ASN A 149 -4.53 -9.73 -25.12
CA ASN A 149 -4.86 -8.83 -26.24
C ASN A 149 -3.70 -8.69 -27.21
N LYS A 150 -2.46 -8.62 -26.72
CA LYS A 150 -1.26 -8.57 -27.57
C LYS A 150 -1.08 -9.86 -28.38
N LYS A 151 -1.33 -11.02 -27.79
CA LYS A 151 -1.32 -12.30 -28.51
C LYS A 151 -2.39 -12.34 -29.61
N ARG A 152 -3.63 -11.94 -29.30
CA ARG A 152 -4.72 -11.86 -30.28
C ARG A 152 -4.41 -10.88 -31.42
N MET A 153 -3.81 -9.73 -31.13
CA MET A 153 -3.39 -8.77 -32.15
C MET A 153 -2.29 -9.34 -33.07
N LEU A 154 -1.34 -10.09 -32.51
CA LEU A 154 -0.30 -10.80 -33.28
C LEU A 154 -0.89 -11.92 -34.14
N GLU A 155 -1.88 -12.65 -33.64
CA GLU A 155 -2.59 -13.69 -34.40
C GLU A 155 -3.42 -13.09 -35.55
N CYS A 156 -4.15 -11.98 -35.30
CA CYS A 156 -4.90 -11.29 -36.35
C CYS A 156 -3.97 -10.70 -37.44
N THR A 157 -2.84 -10.11 -37.05
CA THR A 157 -1.86 -9.57 -38.02
C THR A 157 -1.20 -10.69 -38.83
N GLY A 158 -0.86 -11.83 -38.21
CA GLY A 158 -0.38 -13.01 -38.93
C GLY A 158 -1.41 -13.61 -39.89
N GLN A 159 -2.69 -13.61 -39.51
CA GLN A 159 -3.79 -14.06 -40.39
C GLN A 159 -4.08 -13.11 -41.55
N LEU A 160 -3.93 -11.79 -41.35
CA LEU A 160 -4.05 -10.79 -42.42
C LEU A 160 -2.94 -10.94 -43.47
N THR A 161 -1.69 -11.10 -43.04
CA THR A 161 -0.55 -11.28 -43.96
C THR A 161 -0.63 -12.59 -44.76
N ALA A 162 -1.21 -13.66 -44.21
CA ALA A 162 -1.40 -14.93 -44.91
C ALA A 162 -2.55 -14.90 -45.93
N LYS A 163 -3.51 -13.97 -45.75
CA LYS A 163 -4.69 -13.81 -46.62
C LYS A 163 -4.45 -12.84 -47.77
N GLU A 164 -3.49 -11.93 -47.66
CA GLU A 164 -3.05 -11.02 -48.74
C GLU A 164 -2.06 -11.67 -49.73
N SER A 165 -1.45 -12.82 -49.37
CA SER A 165 -0.51 -13.57 -50.22
C SER A 165 -1.15 -14.69 -51.05
N MET A 166 -2.49 -14.71 -51.14
CA MET A 166 -3.29 -15.69 -51.90
C MET A 166 -4.22 -14.95 -52.86
#